data_AF-A0A2G6C9Y3-F1
#
_entry.id   AF-A0A2G6C9Y3-F1
#
_cell.length_a   1.000
_cell.length_b   1.000
_cell.length_c   1.000
_cell.angle_alpha   90.00
_cell.angle_beta   90.00
_cell.angle_gamma   90.00
#
_symmetry.space_group_name_H-M   'P 1'
#
loop_
_entity.id
_entity.type
_entity.pdbx_description
1 polymer ?
#
loop_
_entity_poly.entity_id
_entity_poly.type
_entity_poly.pdbx_seq_one_letter_code
_entity_poly.pdbx_strand_id
1 'polypeptide(L)' 'MSKKYFGTDGIRGKIGEYPMTPDFVLKLGWAAGKVLTTNGHPLVLIGKDP' A
#
# COMPACT_ATOMS: atom_id res chain seq x y z
N MET A 1 -4.05 1.14 20.15
CA MET A 1 -4.59 1.38 18.80
C MET A 1 -4.34 0.14 17.96
N SER A 2 -5.36 -0.59 17.54
CA SER A 2 -5.14 -1.68 16.58
C SER A 2 -4.75 -1.07 15.22
N LYS A 3 -3.74 -1.63 14.56
CA LYS A 3 -3.38 -1.21 13.21
C LYS A 3 -4.57 -1.58 12.29
N LYS A 4 -5.22 -0.57 11.71
CA LYS A 4 -6.47 -0.73 10.93
C LYS A 4 -6.25 -1.46 9.59
N TYR A 5 -5.08 -1.27 8.96
CA TYR A 5 -4.79 -1.80 7.61
C TYR A 5 -3.54 -2.67 7.56
N PHE A 6 -2.50 -2.31 8.31
CA PHE A 6 -1.21 -3.00 8.28
C PHE A 6 -1.10 -4.05 9.38
N GLY A 7 -1.19 -5.33 9.01
CA GLY A 7 -0.88 -6.46 9.88
C GLY A 7 0.62 -6.74 9.97
N THR A 8 0.99 -7.99 10.24
CA THR A 8 2.40 -8.44 10.27
C THR A 8 3.06 -8.30 8.90
N ASP A 9 2.36 -8.74 7.83
CA ASP A 9 2.90 -8.81 6.47
C ASP A 9 2.31 -7.73 5.54
N GLY A 10 1.92 -6.59 6.09
CA GLY A 10 1.28 -5.52 5.34
C GLY A 10 -0.24 -5.66 5.25
N ILE A 11 -0.81 -5.28 4.10
CA ILE A 11 -2.26 -5.22 3.89
C ILE A 11 -2.71 -6.48 3.16
N ARG A 12 -3.64 -7.23 3.76
CA ARG A 12 -4.21 -8.46 3.20
C ARG A 12 -5.73 -8.36 3.11
N GLY A 13 -6.31 -9.09 2.17
CA GLY A 13 -7.75 -9.13 1.94
C GLY A 13 -8.07 -9.88 0.64
N LYS A 14 -9.36 -10.15 0.43
CA LYS A 14 -9.84 -10.78 -0.80
C LYS A 14 -9.97 -9.74 -1.92
N ILE A 15 -9.44 -10.04 -3.10
CA ILE A 15 -9.48 -9.13 -4.25
C ILE A 15 -10.92 -8.69 -4.54
N GLY A 16 -11.12 -7.38 -4.70
CA GLY A 16 -12.43 -6.77 -4.94
C GLY A 16 -13.20 -6.40 -3.66
N GLU A 17 -12.76 -6.87 -2.50
CA GLU A 17 -13.32 -6.51 -1.20
C GLU A 17 -12.38 -5.54 -0.48
N TYR A 18 -12.93 -4.57 0.25
CA TYR A 18 -12.11 -3.61 0.99
C TYR A 18 -11.25 -4.35 2.05
N PRO A 19 -9.93 -4.06 2.16
CA PRO A 19 -9.17 -3.00 1.47
C PRO A 19 -8.46 -3.42 0.16
N MET A 20 -8.67 -4.62 -0.37
CA MET A 20 -8.04 -5.10 -1.60
C MET A 20 -8.82 -4.68 -2.86
N THR A 21 -9.12 -3.38 -2.97
CA THR A 21 -9.80 -2.78 -4.15
C THR A 21 -8.83 -1.90 -4.95
N PRO A 22 -9.03 -1.75 -6.28
CA PRO A 22 -8.17 -0.89 -7.10
C PRO A 22 -8.09 0.56 -6.59
N ASP A 23 -9.21 1.15 -6.16
CA ASP A 23 -9.26 2.51 -5.63
C ASP A 23 -8.42 2.66 -4.35
N PHE A 24 -8.49 1.68 -3.45
CA PHE A 24 -7.70 1.70 -2.22
C PHE A 24 -6.20 1.60 -2.52
N VAL A 25 -5.79 0.65 -3.37
CA VAL A 25 -4.38 0.46 -3.72
C VAL A 25 -3.82 1.68 -4.47
N LEU A 26 -4.61 2.31 -5.33
CA LEU A 26 -4.22 3.55 -6.02
C LEU A 26 -3.96 4.69 -5.02
N LYS A 27 -4.89 4.92 -4.08
CA LYS A 27 -4.75 5.94 -3.03
C LYS A 27 -3.58 5.64 -2.10
N LEU A 28 -3.35 4.37 -1.78
CA LEU A 28 -2.21 3.91 -0.99
C LEU A 28 -0.89 4.23 -1.69
N GLY A 29 -0.77 3.91 -2.98
CA GLY A 29 0.42 4.21 -3.77
C GLY A 29 0.71 5.71 -3.83
N TRP A 30 -0.33 6.55 -3.99
CA TRP A 30 -0.16 8.00 -3.96
C TRP A 30 0.31 8.51 -2.60
N ALA A 31 -0.30 8.02 -1.52
CA ALA A 31 0.11 8.38 -0.16
C ALA A 31 1.57 7.95 0.13
N ALA A 32 1.94 6.73 -0.27
CA ALA A 32 3.30 6.24 -0.15
C ALA A 32 4.29 7.11 -0.93
N GLY A 33 3.97 7.48 -2.18
CA GLY A 33 4.81 8.36 -2.98
C GLY A 33 5.03 9.74 -2.34
N LYS A 34 3.99 10.34 -1.74
CA LYS A 34 4.13 11.62 -1.01
C LYS A 34 5.09 11.51 0.19
N VAL A 35 5.11 10.38 0.89
CA VAL A 35 5.96 10.17 2.06
C VAL A 35 7.39 9.75 1.67
N LEU A 36 7.56 8.96 0.63
CA LEU A 36 8.89 8.51 0.19
C LEU A 36 9.69 9.64 -0.45
N THR A 37 9.02 10.53 -1.17
CA THR A 37 9.65 11.71 -1.78
C THR A 37 10.17 12.72 -0.75
N THR A 38 9.51 12.86 0.42
CA THR A 38 9.99 13.74 1.49
C THR A 38 11.27 13.24 2.16
N ASN A 39 11.58 11.94 2.03
CA ASN A 39 12.75 11.32 2.66
C ASN A 39 13.95 11.17 1.69
N GLY A 40 13.91 11.76 0.50
CA GLY A 40 15.04 11.78 -0.45
C GLY A 40 15.26 10.48 -1.23
N HIS A 41 14.37 9.50 -1.12
CA HIS A 41 14.46 8.21 -1.83
C HIS A 41 13.21 7.98 -2.71
N PRO A 42 13.16 8.55 -3.92
CA PRO A 42 11.97 8.47 -4.78
C PRO A 42 11.88 7.17 -5.58
N LEU A 43 12.94 6.36 -5.63
CA LEU A 43 12.97 5.12 -6.39
C LEU A 43 12.24 4.01 -5.63
N VAL A 44 11.25 3.40 -6.27
CA VAL A 44 10.45 2.30 -5.69
C VAL A 44 10.50 1.10 -6.62
N LEU A 45 10.79 -0.08 -6.06
CA LEU A 45 10.68 -1.36 -6.76
C LEU A 45 9.31 -1.99 -6.46
N ILE A 46 8.59 -2.37 -7.50
CA ILE A 46 7.27 -3.03 -7.39
C ILE A 46 7.39 -4.45 -7.92
N GLY A 47 7.02 -5.42 -7.09
CA GLY A 47 6.93 -6.83 -7.45
C GLY A 47 5.51 -7.36 -7.29
N LYS A 48 5.19 -8.44 -8.01
CA LYS A 48 3.97 -9.22 -7.85
C LYS A 48 4.30 -10.70 -7.83
N ASP A 49 3.52 -11.48 -7.11
CA ASP A 49 3.48 -12.92 -7.24
C ASP A 49 2.66 -13.35 -8.49
N PRO A 50 2.76 -14.62 -8.92
CA PRO A 50 1.92 -15.19 -9.98
C PRO A 50 0.42 -15.10 -9.68
#